data_AF-A0A535TP44-F1
#
_entry.id   AF-A0A535TP44-F1
#
_cell.length_a   1.000
_cell.length_b   1.000
_cell.length_c   1.000
_cell.angle_alpha   90.00
_cell.angle_beta   90.00
_cell.angle_gamma   90.00
#
_symmetry.space_group_name_H-M   'P 1'
#
loop_
_entity.id
_entity.type
_entity.pdbx_description
1 polymer ?
#
loop_
_entity_poly.entity_id
_entity_poly.type
_entity_poly.pdbx_seq_one_letter_code
_entity_poly.pdbx_strand_id
1 'polypeptide(L)' 'VPRQGVTLTVKDNTVTTDLYIVVANDVNIVDVGSAVQEEVAAALEHMVGMHVREVNVYIQDVA' A
#
# COMPACT_ATOMS: atom_id res chain seq x y z
N VAL A 1 -10.23 13.06 -1.99
CA VAL A 1 -9.33 11.94 -1.66
C VAL A 1 -10.18 10.68 -1.58
N PRO A 2 -9.84 9.59 -2.29
CA PRO A 2 -10.63 8.36 -2.24
C PRO A 2 -10.65 7.85 -0.79
N ARG A 3 -11.83 7.47 -0.30
CA ARG A 3 -11.98 6.89 1.03
C ARG A 3 -11.97 5.37 1.03
N GLN A 4 -11.75 4.75 -0.13
CA GLN A 4 -11.69 3.30 -0.32
C GLN A 4 -10.84 3.05 -1.58
N GLY A 5 -10.07 1.96 -1.59
CA GLY A 5 -9.29 1.54 -2.75
C GLY A 5 -7.82 1.97 -2.74
N VAL A 6 -7.26 2.20 -3.91
CA VAL A 6 -5.82 2.45 -4.12
C VAL A 6 -5.64 3.77 -4.88
N THR A 7 -4.76 4.63 -4.38
CA THR A 7 -4.34 5.86 -5.08
C THR A 7 -2.88 5.73 -5.49
N LEU A 8 -2.59 6.00 -6.76
CA LEU A 8 -1.22 6.03 -7.29
C LEU A 8 -0.89 7.45 -7.75
N THR A 9 0.22 7.98 -7.25
CA THR A 9 0.77 9.26 -7.67
C THR A 9 2.14 9.02 -8.30
N VAL A 10 2.28 9.35 -9.58
CA VAL A 10 3.55 9.20 -10.31
C VAL A 10 4.17 10.57 -10.52
N LYS A 11 5.43 10.74 -10.09
CA LYS A 11 6.20 11.96 -10.28
C LYS A 11 7.68 11.62 -10.48
N ASP A 12 8.32 12.21 -11.48
CA ASP A 12 9.76 12.06 -11.75
C ASP A 12 10.24 10.58 -11.74
N ASN A 13 9.49 9.70 -12.43
CA ASN A 13 9.73 8.26 -12.50
C ASN A 13 9.69 7.50 -11.15
N THR A 14 9.14 8.15 -10.12
CA THR A 14 8.85 7.53 -8.83
C THR A 14 7.35 7.42 -8.61
N VAL A 15 6.95 6.36 -7.90
CA VAL A 15 5.56 6.12 -7.52
C VAL A 15 5.37 6.22 -6.02
N THR A 16 4.33 6.93 -5.61
CA THR A 16 3.78 6.93 -4.25
C THR A 16 2.42 6.26 -4.30
N THR A 17 2.19 5.31 -3.40
CA THR A 17 0.94 4.54 -3.32
C THR A 17 0.28 4.73 -1.97
N ASP A 18 -1.00 5.08 -1.98
CA ASP A 18 -1.83 5.11 -0.77
C ASP A 18 -2.88 3.98 -0.87
N LEU A 19 -2.83 3.03 0.07
CA LEU A 19 -3.76 1.91 0.16
C LEU A 19 -4.70 2.09 1.34
N TYR A 20 -5.98 1.87 1.10
CA TYR A 20 -7.02 1.90 2.12
C TYR A 20 -7.62 0.50 2.27
N ILE A 21 -7.32 -0.18 3.37
CA ILE A 21 -7.70 -1.58 3.59
C ILE A 21 -8.53 -1.76 4.85
N VAL A 22 -9.36 -2.81 4.84
CA VAL A 22 -10.02 -3.37 6.01
C VAL A 22 -9.32 -4.68 6.33
N VAL A 23 -8.94 -4.88 7.59
CA VAL A 23 -8.24 -6.09 8.04
C VAL A 23 -9.19 -7.01 8.78
N ALA A 24 -8.90 -8.30 8.78
CA ALA A 24 -9.70 -9.27 9.53
C ALA A 24 -9.52 -9.09 11.05
N ASN A 25 -10.52 -9.46 11.83
CA ASN A 25 -10.38 -9.68 13.26
C ASN A 25 -9.28 -10.72 13.58
N ASP A 26 -8.71 -10.63 14.77
CA ASP A 26 -7.69 -11.54 15.31
C ASP A 26 -6.35 -11.61 14.54
N VAL A 27 -6.04 -10.60 13.73
CA VAL A 27 -4.72 -10.45 13.08
C VAL A 27 -3.86 -9.39 13.76
N ASN A 28 -2.53 -9.53 13.67
CA ASN A 28 -1.64 -8.44 14.04
C ASN A 28 -1.61 -7.39 12.92
N ILE A 29 -2.23 -6.25 13.19
CA ILE A 29 -2.35 -5.13 12.25
C ILE A 29 -0.97 -4.61 11.79
N VAL A 30 0.04 -4.63 12.65
CA VAL A 30 1.39 -4.17 12.31
C VAL A 30 2.05 -5.12 11.32
N ASP A 31 1.89 -6.43 11.54
CA ASP A 31 2.45 -7.45 10.65
C ASP A 31 1.76 -7.41 9.28
N VAL A 32 0.43 -7.27 9.26
CA VAL A 32 -0.35 -7.11 8.03
C VAL A 32 0.05 -5.84 7.28
N GLY A 33 0.16 -4.71 7.98
CA GLY A 33 0.57 -3.45 7.38
C GLY A 33 1.97 -3.53 6.76
N SER A 34 2.92 -4.11 7.48
CA SER A 34 4.31 -4.27 7.02
C SER A 34 4.39 -5.20 5.81
N ALA A 35 3.68 -6.34 5.84
CA ALA A 35 3.63 -7.28 4.73
C ALA A 35 3.00 -6.63 3.47
N VAL A 36 1.91 -5.89 3.63
CA VAL A 36 1.29 -5.17 2.50
C VAL A 36 2.25 -4.12 1.92
N GLN A 37 2.98 -3.38 2.77
CA GLN A 37 3.97 -2.41 2.30
C GLN A 37 5.06 -3.06 1.47
N GLU A 38 5.65 -4.15 1.96
CA GLU A 38 6.74 -4.86 1.31
C GLU A 38 6.31 -5.48 -0.03
N GLU A 39 5.19 -6.21 -0.04
CA GLU A 39 4.70 -6.90 -1.23
C GLU A 39 4.28 -5.91 -2.33
N VAL A 40 3.61 -4.81 -1.96
CA VAL A 40 3.21 -3.78 -2.94
C VAL A 40 4.44 -3.06 -3.50
N ALA A 41 5.42 -2.72 -2.65
CA ALA A 41 6.65 -2.09 -3.11
C ALA A 41 7.40 -3.01 -4.09
N ALA A 42 7.59 -4.28 -3.72
CA ALA A 42 8.26 -5.27 -4.57
C ALA A 42 7.53 -5.47 -5.90
N ALA A 43 6.19 -5.55 -5.90
CA ALA A 43 5.41 -5.67 -7.12
C ALA A 43 5.55 -4.45 -8.04
N LEU A 44 5.55 -3.23 -7.49
CA LEU A 44 5.72 -2.00 -8.27
C LEU A 44 7.12 -1.89 -8.89
N GLU A 45 8.16 -2.28 -8.16
CA GLU A 45 9.52 -2.29 -8.69
C GLU A 45 9.72 -3.40 -9.73
N HIS A 46 9.28 -4.63 -9.45
CA HIS A 46 9.56 -5.79 -10.30
C HIS A 46 8.67 -5.87 -11.52
N MET A 47 7.38 -5.54 -11.41
CA MET A 47 6.42 -5.69 -12.51
C MET A 47 6.36 -4.45 -13.39
N VAL A 48 6.47 -3.26 -12.80
CA VAL A 48 6.26 -1.99 -13.52
C VAL A 48 7.58 -1.28 -13.83
N GLY A 49 8.66 -1.61 -13.11
CA GLY A 49 9.96 -0.98 -13.31
C GLY A 49 10.02 0.47 -12.84
N MET A 50 9.10 0.86 -11.93
CA MET A 50 9.09 2.18 -11.32
C MET A 50 9.78 2.14 -9.97
N HIS A 51 10.52 3.20 -9.64
CA HIS A 51 11.12 3.31 -8.31
C HIS A 51 10.07 3.71 -7.29
N VAL A 52 9.91 2.93 -6.22
CA VAL A 52 8.92 3.19 -5.20
C VAL A 52 9.47 4.24 -4.22
N ARG A 53 8.78 5.37 -4.11
CA ARG A 53 9.09 6.37 -3.09
C ARG A 53 8.49 5.98 -1.76
N GLU A 54 7.19 5.71 -1.75
CA GLU A 54 6.40 5.50 -0.54
C GLU A 54 5.23 4.54 -0.82
N VAL A 55 4.95 3.67 0.15
CA VAL A 55 3.73 2.86 0.22
C VAL A 55 3.08 3.11 1.58
N ASN A 56 1.99 3.86 1.57
CA ASN A 56 1.23 4.22 2.76
C ASN A 56 0.03 3.29 2.89
N VAL A 57 -0.10 2.62 4.04
CA VAL A 57 -1.22 1.71 4.34
C VAL A 57 -2.08 2.32 5.42
N TYR A 58 -3.33 2.62 5.06
CA TYR A 58 -4.36 3.14 5.93
C TYR A 58 -5.35 2.02 6.28
N ILE A 59 -5.31 1.58 7.53
CA ILE A 59 -6.30 0.66 8.08
C ILE A 59 -7.56 1.46 8.37
N GLN A 60 -8.65 1.14 7.68
CA GLN A 60 -9.91 1.88 7.80
C GLN A 60 -10.88 1.27 8.79
N ASP A 61 -10.87 -0.04 8.90
CA ASP A 61 -11.75 -0.80 9.78
C ASP A 61 -11.18 -2.20 10.06
N VAL A 62 -11.79 -2.90 11.00
CA VAL A 62 -11.54 -4.31 11.30
C VAL A 62 -12.84 -5.10 11.13
N ALA A 63 -12.83 -6.07 10.22
CA ALA A 63 -13.99 -6.89 9.83
C ALA A 63 -14.14 -8.17 10.65
#